data_AF-A0A2E6HAH0-F1
#
_entry.id   AF-A0A2E6HAH0-F1
#
_cell.length_a   1.000
_cell.length_b   1.000
_cell.length_c   1.000
_cell.angle_alpha   90.00
_cell.angle_beta   90.00
_cell.angle_gamma   90.00
#
_symmetry.space_group_name_H-M   'P 1'
#
loop_
_entity.id
_entity.type
_entity.pdbx_description
1 polymer ?
#
loop_
_entity_poly.entity_id
_entity_poly.type
_entity_poly.pdbx_seq_one_letter_code
_entity_poly.pdbx_strand_id
1 'polypeptide(L)'
;MELLKIFFFLLLSLSTAGAMEIHGLRFLDENPKCELKKNTLFLKRKIEGLGRIHRRYDLRCPWGKGRAYIINDKIRTHFQKVFIAFNGDTIVALEPFKFEEPVKYMAPKKWLDFFFLNKKANIKGIDTISGATLTTESIKRAVLKAWKLEANE
;
A
#
# COMPACT_ATOMS: atom_id res chain seq x y z
N MET A 1 -49.62 -9.12 -22.25
CA MET A 1 -48.53 -8.13 -22.48
C MET A 1 -48.09 -7.50 -21.15
N GLU A 2 -47.85 -8.33 -20.14
CA GLU A 2 -47.53 -7.91 -18.75
C GLU A 2 -46.27 -8.63 -18.22
N LEU A 3 -45.95 -9.82 -18.74
CA LEU A 3 -44.77 -10.61 -18.34
C LEU A 3 -43.41 -10.05 -18.80
N LEU A 4 -43.40 -9.13 -19.78
CA LEU A 4 -42.14 -8.57 -20.31
C LEU A 4 -41.60 -7.38 -19.50
N LYS A 5 -42.39 -6.81 -18.58
CA LYS A 5 -41.95 -5.68 -17.75
C LYS A 5 -41.19 -6.11 -16.49
N ILE A 6 -41.35 -7.36 -16.05
CA ILE A 6 -40.71 -7.88 -14.84
C ILE A 6 -39.22 -8.20 -15.07
N PHE A 7 -38.83 -8.49 -16.31
CA PHE A 7 -37.43 -8.83 -16.62
C PHE A 7 -36.49 -7.61 -16.68
N PHE A 8 -37.03 -6.40 -16.87
CA PHE A 8 -36.20 -5.19 -16.99
C PHE A 8 -35.81 -4.58 -15.63
N PHE A 9 -36.48 -4.98 -14.55
CA PHE A 9 -36.17 -4.47 -13.20
C PHE A 9 -35.08 -5.27 -12.46
N LEU A 10 -34.63 -6.40 -13.03
CA LEU A 10 -33.73 -7.35 -12.37
C LEU A 10 -32.25 -7.24 -12.81
N LEU A 11 -31.92 -6.25 -13.66
CA LEU A 11 -30.54 -6.01 -14.13
C LEU A 11 -29.85 -4.79 -13.49
N LEU A 12 -30.49 -4.14 -12.52
CA LEU A 12 -29.93 -2.97 -11.81
C LEU A 12 -29.21 -3.32 -10.50
N SER A 13 -29.14 -4.60 -10.14
CA SER A 13 -28.44 -5.04 -8.94
C SER A 13 -27.04 -5.57 -9.26
N LEU A 14 -26.04 -4.93 -8.65
CA LEU A 14 -24.63 -5.33 -8.51
C LEU A 14 -23.65 -4.91 -9.63
N SER A 15 -23.46 -3.61 -9.77
CA SER A 15 -22.10 -3.07 -9.94
C SER A 15 -21.67 -2.34 -8.67
N THR A 16 -21.60 -3.05 -7.54
CA THR A 16 -20.69 -2.65 -6.45
C THR A 16 -19.27 -2.87 -6.96
N ALA A 17 -18.81 -1.98 -7.84
CA ALA A 17 -17.42 -1.84 -8.20
C ALA A 17 -16.66 -1.77 -6.88
N GLY A 18 -15.87 -2.81 -6.58
CA GLY A 18 -15.25 -3.01 -5.28
C GLY A 18 -14.56 -1.76 -4.77
N ALA A 19 -15.27 -1.02 -3.92
CA ALA A 19 -14.72 -0.01 -3.05
C ALA A 19 -13.81 -0.79 -2.12
N MET A 20 -12.52 -0.83 -2.46
CA MET A 20 -11.54 -1.36 -1.55
C MET A 20 -11.51 -0.37 -0.40
N GLU A 21 -12.06 -0.78 0.74
CA GLU A 21 -12.03 0.01 1.95
C GLU A 21 -10.56 0.19 2.35
N ILE A 22 -10.01 1.35 1.98
CA ILE A 22 -8.79 1.92 2.55
C ILE A 22 -9.16 2.55 3.90
N HIS A 23 -10.08 1.92 4.65
CA HIS A 23 -10.48 2.36 5.97
C HIS A 23 -9.39 1.99 6.97
N GLY A 24 -9.11 2.91 7.90
CA GLY A 24 -8.07 2.75 8.91
C GLY A 24 -6.65 3.10 8.44
N LEU A 25 -6.49 3.83 7.34
CA LEU A 25 -5.21 4.51 7.07
C LEU A 25 -5.10 5.75 7.95
N ARG A 26 -4.34 5.62 9.03
CA ARG A 26 -4.02 6.74 9.92
C ARG A 26 -3.40 7.92 9.16
N PHE A 27 -2.61 7.67 8.10
CA PHE A 27 -2.09 8.75 7.26
C PHE A 27 -3.19 9.66 6.70
N LEU A 28 -4.31 9.10 6.21
CA LEU A 28 -5.42 9.89 5.68
C LEU A 28 -6.24 10.53 6.80
N ASP A 29 -6.37 9.87 7.94
CA ASP A 29 -7.05 10.43 9.12
C ASP A 29 -6.29 11.68 9.64
N GLU A 30 -4.96 11.61 9.66
CA GLU A 30 -4.08 12.73 10.02
C GLU A 30 -3.97 13.80 8.92
N ASN A 31 -4.27 13.44 7.67
CA ASN A 31 -4.20 14.33 6.51
C ASN A 31 -5.52 14.32 5.73
N PRO A 32 -6.63 14.83 6.30
CA PRO A 32 -7.97 14.70 5.71
C PRO A 32 -8.14 15.46 4.38
N LYS A 33 -7.22 16.38 4.07
CA LYS A 33 -7.17 17.10 2.79
C LYS A 33 -6.41 16.34 1.69
N CYS A 34 -5.87 15.16 2.01
CA CYS A 34 -5.23 14.29 1.04
C CYS A 34 -6.25 13.32 0.43
N GLU A 35 -6.24 13.20 -0.89
CA GLU A 35 -7.10 12.30 -1.64
C GLU A 35 -6.26 11.18 -2.28
N LEU A 36 -6.71 9.93 -2.14
CA LEU A 36 -6.18 8.78 -2.87
C LEU A 36 -7.09 8.39 -4.02
N LYS A 37 -6.57 8.43 -5.25
CA LYS A 37 -7.27 7.91 -6.43
C LYS A 37 -6.61 6.61 -6.88
N LYS A 38 -7.37 5.51 -6.86
CA LYS A 38 -6.90 4.20 -7.32
C LYS A 38 -6.56 4.24 -8.81
N ASN A 39 -5.41 3.66 -9.14
CA ASN A 39 -4.90 3.49 -10.49
C ASN A 39 -4.23 2.11 -10.64
N THR A 40 -3.95 1.70 -11.88
CA THR A 40 -3.26 0.45 -12.18
C THR A 40 -1.98 0.77 -12.94
N LEU A 41 -0.85 0.33 -12.38
CA LEU A 41 0.46 0.43 -13.01
C LEU A 41 0.73 -0.84 -13.81
N PHE A 42 1.01 -0.68 -15.10
CA PHE A 42 1.45 -1.74 -16.00
C PHE A 42 2.94 -1.58 -16.28
N LEU A 43 3.74 -2.53 -15.80
CA LEU A 43 5.18 -2.51 -16.03
C LEU A 43 5.49 -2.94 -17.47
N LYS A 44 6.13 -2.04 -18.22
CA LYS A 44 6.56 -2.28 -19.61
C LYS A 44 7.53 -3.47 -19.69
N ARG A 45 8.43 -3.59 -18.71
CA ARG A 45 9.46 -4.64 -18.63
C ARG A 45 9.25 -5.48 -17.37
N LYS A 46 9.68 -6.75 -17.43
CA LYS A 46 9.68 -7.64 -16.27
C LYS A 46 10.76 -7.18 -15.30
N ILE A 47 10.37 -6.87 -14.07
CA ILE A 47 11.28 -6.57 -12.97
C ILE A 47 11.34 -7.79 -12.06
N GLU A 48 12.54 -8.21 -11.67
CA GLU A 48 12.71 -9.36 -10.78
C GLU A 48 11.97 -9.16 -9.45
N GLY A 49 11.15 -10.16 -9.11
CA GLY A 49 10.33 -10.18 -7.89
C GLY A 49 9.04 -9.36 -7.96
N LEU A 50 8.67 -8.85 -9.14
CA LEU A 50 7.43 -8.09 -9.36
C LEU A 50 6.60 -8.69 -10.51
N GLY A 51 5.27 -8.58 -10.39
CA GLY A 51 4.34 -8.91 -11.46
C GLY A 51 4.32 -7.82 -12.52
N ARG A 52 3.54 -7.99 -13.60
CA ARG A 52 3.40 -6.93 -14.63
C ARG A 52 2.34 -5.88 -14.28
N ILE A 53 1.42 -6.23 -13.37
CA ILE A 53 0.26 -5.39 -13.03
C ILE A 53 0.31 -5.15 -11.52
N HIS A 54 0.31 -3.88 -11.15
CA HIS A 54 0.36 -3.44 -9.76
C HIS A 54 -0.73 -2.40 -9.49
N ARG A 55 -1.29 -2.45 -8.28
CA ARG A 55 -2.17 -1.38 -7.81
C ARG A 55 -1.30 -0.20 -7.38
N ARG A 56 -1.65 0.98 -7.86
CA ARG A 56 -1.06 2.27 -7.49
C ARG A 56 -2.18 3.20 -7.05
N TYR A 57 -1.85 4.21 -6.29
CA TYR A 57 -2.77 5.28 -5.96
C TYR A 57 -2.10 6.60 -6.28
N ASP A 58 -2.80 7.45 -7.02
CA ASP A 58 -2.38 8.83 -7.21
C ASP A 58 -2.80 9.58 -5.93
N LEU A 59 -1.81 10.14 -5.23
CA LEU A 59 -2.02 10.89 -3.98
C LEU A 59 -2.03 12.38 -4.31
N ARG A 60 -3.08 13.09 -3.88
CA ARG A 60 -3.19 14.54 -4.03
C ARG A 60 -3.34 15.17 -2.65
N CYS A 61 -2.38 15.99 -2.26
CA CYS A 61 -2.37 16.65 -0.98
C CYS A 61 -2.15 18.17 -1.15
N PRO A 62 -2.41 18.99 -0.13
CA PRO A 62 -2.14 20.43 -0.18
C PRO A 62 -0.68 20.78 -0.51
N TRP A 63 0.26 19.91 -0.11
CA TRP A 63 1.69 20.06 -0.37
C TRP A 63 2.13 19.53 -1.74
N GLY A 64 1.20 18.99 -2.55
CA GLY A 64 1.50 18.55 -3.92
C GLY A 64 0.95 17.17 -4.28
N LYS A 65 1.49 16.62 -5.36
CA LYS A 65 1.12 15.31 -5.89
C LYS A 65 2.13 14.27 -5.45
N GLY A 66 1.65 13.08 -5.16
CA GLY A 66 2.44 11.92 -4.79
C GLY A 66 1.89 10.64 -5.39
N ARG A 67 2.54 9.54 -5.06
CA ARG A 67 2.12 8.19 -5.43
C ARG A 67 2.10 7.33 -4.19
N ALA A 68 1.16 6.42 -4.10
CA ALA A 68 1.11 5.47 -3.00
C ALA A 68 0.90 4.04 -3.50
N TYR A 69 1.34 3.11 -2.67
CA TYR A 69 1.33 1.68 -2.93
C TYR A 69 0.82 0.96 -1.70
N ILE A 70 0.02 -0.07 -1.92
CA ILE A 70 -0.39 -1.01 -0.88
C ILE A 70 0.26 -2.35 -1.22
N ILE A 71 1.22 -2.75 -0.40
CA ILE A 71 1.95 -4.00 -0.56
C ILE A 71 1.42 -5.02 0.43
N ASN A 72 0.88 -6.12 -0.10
CA ASN A 72 0.51 -7.27 0.70
C ASN A 72 1.73 -8.19 0.84
N ASP A 73 2.01 -8.65 2.05
CA ASP A 73 3.03 -9.67 2.28
C ASP A 73 2.55 -10.71 3.31
N LYS A 74 3.13 -11.90 3.25
CA LYS A 74 2.85 -12.98 4.19
C LYS A 74 4.00 -13.09 5.18
N ILE A 75 3.68 -13.08 6.47
CA ILE A 75 4.63 -13.33 7.56
C ILE A 75 4.23 -14.64 8.23
N ARG A 76 5.01 -15.70 8.00
CA ARG A 76 4.67 -17.07 8.40
C ARG A 76 3.29 -17.49 7.88
N THR A 77 2.29 -17.58 8.76
CA THR A 77 0.90 -17.96 8.49
C THR A 77 -0.04 -16.75 8.43
N HIS A 78 0.43 -15.56 8.76
CA HIS A 78 -0.36 -14.34 8.87
C HIS A 78 -0.09 -13.39 7.70
N PHE A 79 -1.04 -12.51 7.40
CA PHE A 79 -0.84 -11.47 6.39
C PHE A 79 -0.61 -10.11 7.01
N GLN A 80 0.12 -9.28 6.27
CA GLN A 80 0.15 -7.85 6.51
C GLN A 80 -0.07 -7.06 5.22
N LYS A 81 -0.63 -5.86 5.36
CA LYS A 81 -0.73 -4.85 4.31
C LYS A 81 -0.01 -3.59 4.77
N VAL A 82 0.96 -3.18 3.97
CA VAL A 82 1.77 -1.99 4.22
C VAL A 82 1.40 -0.93 3.22
N PHE A 83 1.02 0.25 3.72
CA PHE A 83 0.83 1.46 2.94
C PHE A 83 2.15 2.22 2.87
N ILE A 84 2.57 2.58 1.67
CA ILE A 84 3.76 3.40 1.42
C ILE A 84 3.37 4.52 0.48
N ALA A 85 3.64 5.77 0.85
CA ALA A 85 3.41 6.94 0.00
C ALA A 85 4.71 7.70 -0.26
N PHE A 86 4.82 8.23 -1.47
CA PHE A 86 5.93 8.99 -1.99
C PHE A 86 5.49 10.40 -2.39
N ASN A 87 6.35 11.37 -2.12
CA ASN A 87 6.36 12.68 -2.76
C ASN A 87 7.71 12.84 -3.46
N GLY A 88 7.72 12.71 -4.79
CA GLY A 88 8.96 12.51 -5.54
C GLY A 88 9.70 11.27 -5.04
N ASP A 89 11.00 11.40 -4.77
CA ASP A 89 11.83 10.29 -4.29
C ASP A 89 11.76 10.05 -2.76
N THR A 90 10.94 10.82 -2.05
CA THR A 90 10.87 10.81 -0.58
C THR A 90 9.66 10.04 -0.10
N ILE A 91 9.85 9.13 0.86
CA ILE A 91 8.74 8.47 1.55
C ILE A 91 8.11 9.48 2.50
N VAL A 92 6.81 9.74 2.34
CA VAL A 92 6.02 10.64 3.20
C VAL A 92 5.04 9.89 4.11
N ALA A 93 4.79 8.60 3.84
CA ALA A 93 4.03 7.73 4.71
C ALA A 93 4.53 6.29 4.61
N LEU A 94 4.62 5.62 5.75
CA LEU A 94 4.90 4.19 5.87
C LEU A 94 4.16 3.64 7.08
N GLU A 95 3.17 2.79 6.85
CA GLU A 95 2.44 2.15 7.94
C GLU A 95 1.86 0.78 7.58
N PRO A 96 2.00 -0.23 8.44
CA PRO A 96 1.17 -1.42 8.38
C PRO A 96 -0.24 -1.06 8.86
N PHE A 97 -1.23 -1.09 7.96
CA PHE A 97 -2.63 -0.75 8.29
C PHE A 97 -3.53 -1.99 8.42
N LYS A 98 -3.04 -3.15 7.96
CA LYS A 98 -3.60 -4.45 8.33
C LYS A 98 -2.45 -5.35 8.77
N PHE A 99 -2.55 -5.91 9.97
CA PHE A 99 -1.49 -6.74 10.55
C PHE A 99 -2.14 -7.88 11.33
N GLU A 100 -1.89 -9.12 10.91
CA GLU A 100 -2.56 -10.30 11.47
C GLU A 100 -1.68 -11.12 12.43
N GLU A 101 -0.40 -10.77 12.57
CA GLU A 101 0.45 -11.34 13.64
C GLU A 101 0.11 -10.71 15.01
N PRO A 102 0.51 -11.34 16.13
CA PRO A 102 0.38 -10.72 17.45
C PRO A 102 0.97 -9.31 17.49
N VAL A 103 0.22 -8.36 18.06
CA VAL A 103 0.54 -6.92 18.08
C VAL A 103 1.96 -6.63 18.61
N LYS A 104 2.48 -7.45 19.53
CA LYS A 104 3.85 -7.33 20.04
C LYS A 104 4.95 -7.46 18.98
N TYR A 105 4.65 -8.06 17.83
CA TYR A 105 5.57 -8.16 16.68
C TYR A 105 5.38 -7.04 15.66
N MET A 106 4.35 -6.20 15.81
CA MET A 106 4.12 -5.06 14.93
C MET A 106 5.29 -4.07 15.07
N ALA A 107 5.78 -3.57 13.93
CA ALA A 107 6.85 -2.59 13.94
C ALA A 107 6.39 -1.28 14.61
N PRO A 108 7.12 -0.76 15.61
CA PRO A 108 6.78 0.48 16.28
C PRO A 108 7.05 1.67 15.36
N LYS A 109 6.26 2.74 15.52
CA LYS A 109 6.38 3.95 14.69
C LYS A 109 7.82 4.50 14.67
N LYS A 110 8.49 4.56 15.82
CA LYS A 110 9.88 5.05 15.92
C LYS A 110 10.85 4.28 15.00
N TRP A 111 10.61 2.98 14.80
CA TRP A 111 11.43 2.19 13.89
C TRP A 111 11.08 2.46 12.42
N LEU A 112 9.80 2.67 12.10
CA LEU A 112 9.35 3.07 10.76
C LEU A 112 9.92 4.44 10.36
N ASP A 113 10.13 5.33 11.33
CA ASP A 113 10.68 6.67 11.07
C ASP A 113 12.10 6.61 10.45
N PHE A 114 12.87 5.53 10.65
CA PHE A 114 14.17 5.34 9.99
C PHE A 114 14.05 5.27 8.46
N PHE A 115 12.91 4.86 7.91
CA PHE A 115 12.71 4.80 6.46
C PHE A 115 12.53 6.20 5.84
N PHE A 116 12.07 7.19 6.61
CA PHE A 116 11.95 8.58 6.13
C PHE A 116 13.31 9.27 6.06
N LEU A 117 14.26 8.87 6.91
CA LEU A 117 15.61 9.44 6.97
C LEU A 117 16.56 8.84 5.92
N ASN A 118 16.21 7.68 5.36
CA ASN A 118 17.10 6.91 4.50
C ASN A 118 16.64 6.94 3.04
N LYS A 119 17.55 7.30 2.13
CA LYS A 119 17.34 7.14 0.68
C LYS A 119 17.35 5.66 0.28
N LYS A 120 16.96 5.40 -0.97
CA LYS A 120 16.86 4.07 -1.60
C LYS A 120 17.97 3.06 -1.25
N ALA A 121 19.21 3.54 -1.15
CA ALA A 121 20.39 2.70 -0.97
C ALA A 121 20.56 2.09 0.44
N ASN A 122 19.88 2.60 1.47
CA ASN A 122 20.24 2.25 2.86
C ASN A 122 19.21 1.41 3.64
N ILE A 123 18.13 0.94 3.01
CA ILE A 123 17.13 0.11 3.73
C ILE A 123 17.71 -1.17 4.32
N LYS A 124 18.68 -1.78 3.63
CA LYS A 124 19.30 -3.02 4.14
C LYS A 124 20.07 -2.78 5.44
N GLY A 125 20.56 -1.56 5.67
CA GLY A 125 21.26 -1.16 6.89
C GLY A 125 20.35 -0.75 8.05
N ILE A 126 19.02 -0.72 7.85
CA ILE A 126 18.08 -0.51 8.96
C ILE A 126 18.05 -1.77 9.82
N ASP A 127 18.34 -1.62 11.12
CA ASP A 127 18.36 -2.74 12.05
C ASP A 127 17.03 -3.49 12.11
N THR A 128 17.10 -4.76 12.48
CA THR A 128 15.90 -5.55 12.76
C THR A 128 15.45 -5.34 14.21
N ILE A 129 14.18 -5.65 14.49
CA ILE A 129 13.64 -5.58 15.86
C ILE A 129 13.77 -6.96 16.48
N SER A 130 14.40 -7.04 17.65
CA SER A 130 14.55 -8.29 18.41
C SER A 130 13.20 -8.97 18.62
N GLY A 131 13.10 -10.25 18.24
CA GLY A 131 11.86 -11.02 18.33
C GLY A 131 10.84 -10.77 17.21
N ALA A 132 11.03 -9.75 16.36
CA ALA A 132 10.14 -9.40 15.24
C ALA A 132 10.88 -9.34 13.89
N THR A 133 11.95 -10.15 13.73
CA THR A 133 12.80 -10.17 12.53
C THR A 133 11.98 -10.34 11.25
N LEU A 134 11.05 -11.30 11.21
CA LEU A 134 10.27 -11.58 9.99
C LEU A 134 9.36 -10.41 9.59
N THR A 135 8.76 -9.74 10.58
CA THR A 135 7.95 -8.53 10.36
C THR A 135 8.82 -7.41 9.79
N THR A 136 10.00 -7.16 10.39
CA THR A 136 10.92 -6.12 9.88
C THR A 136 11.41 -6.40 8.47
N GLU A 137 11.81 -7.64 8.17
CA GLU A 137 12.22 -8.04 6.83
C GLU A 137 11.08 -7.93 5.82
N SER A 138 9.85 -8.23 6.24
CA SER A 138 8.67 -8.07 5.40
C SER A 138 8.40 -6.59 5.06
N ILE A 139 8.54 -5.67 6.03
CA ILE A 139 8.42 -4.23 5.78
C ILE A 139 9.55 -3.74 4.87
N LYS A 140 10.82 -4.13 5.11
CA LYS A 140 11.94 -3.80 4.23
C LYS A 140 11.68 -4.23 2.78
N ARG A 141 11.20 -5.47 2.58
CA ARG A 141 10.81 -5.96 1.25
C ARG A 141 9.67 -5.16 0.65
N ALA A 142 8.66 -4.78 1.43
CA ALA A 142 7.55 -3.97 0.96
C ALA A 142 8.01 -2.60 0.45
N VAL A 143 8.87 -1.92 1.20
CA VAL A 143 9.41 -0.62 0.78
C VAL A 143 10.31 -0.76 -0.45
N LEU A 144 11.18 -1.78 -0.50
CA LEU A 144 12.01 -2.05 -1.69
C LEU A 144 11.16 -2.34 -2.94
N LYS A 145 10.05 -3.08 -2.80
CA LYS A 145 9.10 -3.30 -3.89
C LYS A 145 8.46 -1.98 -4.34
N ALA A 146 8.01 -1.15 -3.40
CA ALA A 146 7.40 0.13 -3.70
C ALA A 146 8.37 1.06 -4.45
N TRP A 147 9.64 1.16 -4.04
CA TRP A 147 10.66 1.91 -4.79
C TRP A 147 10.97 1.35 -6.17
N LYS A 148 10.94 0.03 -6.36
CA LYS A 148 11.10 -0.56 -7.70
C LYS A 148 9.95 -0.13 -8.61
N LEU A 149 8.73 -0.06 -8.09
CA LEU A 149 7.56 0.42 -8.85
C LEU A 149 7.68 1.92 -9.15
N GLU A 150 8.05 2.73 -8.16
CA GLU A 150 8.22 4.18 -8.29
C GLU A 150 9.26 4.54 -9.37
N ALA A 151 10.35 3.77 -9.48
CA ALA A 151 11.46 4.03 -10.40
C ALA A 151 11.25 3.52 -11.83
N ASN A 152 10.15 2.82 -12.13
CA ASN A 152 9.90 2.18 -13.44
C ASN A 152 8.65 2.71 -14.15
N GLU A 153 8.28 3.95 -13.84
CA GLU A 153 7.38 4.77 -14.64
C GLU A 153 8.16 5.63 -15.63
#